data_AF-A0A7X7K2Y9-F1
#
_entry.id   AF-A0A7X7K2Y9-F1
#
_cell.length_a   1.000
_cell.length_b   1.000
_cell.length_c   1.000
_cell.angle_alpha   90.00
_cell.angle_beta   90.00
_cell.angle_gamma   90.00
#
_symmetry.space_group_name_H-M   'P 1'
#
loop_
_entity.id
_entity.type
_entity.pdbx_description
1 polymer ?
#
loop_
_entity_poly.entity_id
_entity_poly.type
_entity_poly.pdbx_seq_one_letter_code
_entity_poly.pdbx_strand_id
1 'polypeptide(L)' 'NLTPGETRTVDTGHLVAFSQAIGFRVRRVGGLKSTVFSGEGLVVDLTGPGRVLIQTRSTDAFLAWLIPKLPKQSSN' A
#
# COMPACT_ATOMS: atom_id res chain seq x y z
N ASN A 1 4.35 -10.25 13.16
CA ASN A 1 3.16 -10.62 13.95
C ASN A 1 2.81 -9.46 14.86
N LEU A 2 1.54 -9.11 14.94
CA LEU A 2 1.03 -8.14 15.90
C LEU A 2 0.60 -8.87 17.16
N THR A 3 0.97 -8.33 18.31
CA THR A 3 0.50 -8.81 19.62
C THR A 3 -0.95 -8.35 19.88
N PRO A 4 -1.70 -8.95 20.82
CA PRO A 4 -3.07 -8.51 21.11
C PRO A 4 -3.14 -7.01 21.43
N GLY A 5 -3.97 -6.27 20.70
CA GLY A 5 -4.14 -4.82 20.87
C GLY A 5 -3.07 -3.94 20.21
N GLU A 6 -1.96 -4.51 19.73
CA GLU A 6 -0.96 -3.75 18.99
C GLU A 6 -1.52 -3.31 17.63
N THR A 7 -1.35 -2.03 17.30
CA THR A 7 -1.80 -1.46 16.03
C THR A 7 -0.63 -0.98 15.18
N ARG A 8 -0.66 -1.28 13.88
CA ARG A 8 0.28 -0.76 12.88
C ARG A 8 -0.47 -0.18 11.70
N THR A 9 -0.08 1.02 11.29
CA THR A 9 -0.57 1.63 10.04
C THR A 9 0.34 1.23 8.89
N VAL A 10 -0.23 0.76 7.79
CA VAL A 10 0.48 0.32 6.59
C VAL A 10 -0.12 1.01 5.36
N ASP A 11 0.72 1.32 4.38
CA ASP A 11 0.30 1.79 3.06
C ASP A 11 -0.45 0.67 2.30
N THR A 12 -1.55 1.00 1.63
CA THR A 12 -2.40 -0.01 0.97
C THR A 12 -1.67 -0.77 -0.13
N GLY A 13 -0.84 -0.10 -0.92
CA GLY A 13 -0.05 -0.72 -1.99
C GLY A 13 1.03 -1.69 -1.48
N HIS A 14 1.28 -1.72 -0.17
CA HIS A 14 2.27 -2.60 0.45
C HIS A 14 1.67 -3.74 1.27
N LEU A 15 0.35 -3.76 1.50
CA LEU A 15 -0.32 -4.86 2.21
C LEU A 15 -0.60 -6.03 1.25
N VAL A 16 -0.14 -7.23 1.60
CA VAL A 16 -0.34 -8.44 0.80
C VAL A 16 -1.48 -9.28 1.37
N ALA A 17 -1.41 -9.60 2.66
CA ALA A 17 -2.41 -10.41 3.35
C ALA A 17 -2.29 -10.24 4.88
N PHE A 18 -3.33 -10.65 5.60
CA PHE A 18 -3.34 -10.69 7.06
C PHE A 18 -4.20 -11.86 7.57
N SER A 19 -3.94 -12.30 8.80
CA SER A 19 -4.74 -13.33 9.46
C SER A 19 -6.16 -12.84 9.74
N GLN A 20 -7.16 -13.74 9.70
CA GLN A 20 -8.58 -13.41 9.92
C GLN A 20 -8.86 -12.67 11.23
N ALA A 21 -8.09 -12.92 12.29
CA ALA A 21 -8.27 -12.27 13.60
C ALA A 21 -7.76 -10.82 13.66
N ILE A 22 -7.08 -10.32 12.62
CA ILE A 22 -6.57 -8.96 12.57
C ILE A 22 -7.73 -7.99 12.31
N GLY A 23 -7.91 -7.00 13.19
CA GLY A 23 -8.79 -5.87 12.94
C GLY A 23 -8.25 -5.02 11.78
N PHE A 24 -9.14 -4.59 10.88
CA PHE A 24 -8.78 -3.91 9.63
C PHE A 24 -9.62 -2.64 9.45
N ARG A 25 -8.97 -1.48 9.31
CA ARG A 25 -9.65 -0.20 9.05
C ARG A 25 -8.89 0.64 8.02
N VAL A 26 -9.51 0.89 6.88
CA VAL A 26 -9.00 1.79 5.84
C VAL A 26 -9.37 3.23 6.17
N ARG A 27 -8.41 4.15 5.99
CA ARG A 27 -8.66 5.59 6.10
C ARG A 27 -7.80 6.37 5.11
N ARG A 28 -8.27 7.57 4.76
CA ARG A 28 -7.50 8.49 3.92
C ARG A 28 -6.39 9.17 4.73
N VAL A 29 -5.26 9.46 4.09
CA VAL A 29 -4.15 10.22 4.67
C VAL A 29 -4.02 11.55 3.97
N GLY A 30 -4.14 12.63 4.75
CA GLY A 30 -4.08 14.03 4.28
C GLY A 30 -5.41 14.55 3.72
N GLY A 31 -5.52 15.88 3.60
CA GLY A 31 -6.69 16.55 3.01
C GLY A 31 -6.70 16.49 1.48
N LEU A 32 -7.64 17.19 0.83
CA LEU A 32 -7.86 17.21 -0.64
C LEU A 32 -6.58 17.37 -1.49
N LYS A 33 -5.51 17.98 -0.96
CA LYS A 33 -4.22 18.13 -1.66
C LYS A 33 -3.36 16.85 -1.68
N SER A 34 -3.40 15.98 -0.67
CA SER A 34 -2.57 14.76 -0.64
C SER A 34 -3.03 13.69 -1.64
N THR A 35 -4.34 13.66 -1.94
CA THR A 35 -4.94 12.72 -2.89
C THR A 35 -4.47 12.97 -4.33
N VAL A 36 -4.06 14.21 -4.65
CA VAL A 36 -3.62 14.61 -6.00
C VAL A 36 -2.16 14.27 -6.28
N PHE A 37 -1.30 14.17 -5.26
CA PHE A 37 0.14 13.98 -5.44
C PHE A 37 0.65 12.54 -5.32
N SER A 38 -0.14 11.59 -4.79
CA SER A 38 0.37 10.23 -4.51
C SER A 38 -0.44 9.07 -5.12
N GLY A 39 -1.57 9.34 -5.78
CA GLY A 39 -2.38 8.30 -6.43
C GLY A 39 -3.18 7.39 -5.50
N GLU A 40 -2.70 7.08 -4.29
CA GLU A 40 -3.41 6.14 -3.40
C GLU A 40 -4.02 6.77 -2.15
N GLY A 41 -3.39 7.76 -1.51
CA GLY A 41 -3.97 8.54 -0.41
C GLY A 41 -4.66 7.75 0.73
N LEU A 42 -4.42 6.44 0.84
CA LEU A 42 -5.12 5.51 1.71
C LEU A 42 -4.08 4.73 2.51
N VAL A 43 -4.40 4.51 3.78
CA VAL A 43 -3.67 3.59 4.64
C VAL A 43 -4.65 2.68 5.33
N VAL A 44 -4.13 1.57 5.83
CA VAL A 44 -4.85 0.62 6.66
C VAL A 44 -4.24 0.61 8.05
N ASP A 45 -5.08 0.76 9.06
CA ASP A 45 -4.73 0.43 10.44
C ASP A 45 -5.05 -1.04 10.69
N LEU A 46 -4.05 -1.81 11.12
CA LEU A 46 -4.14 -3.24 11.42
C LEU A 46 -3.94 -3.46 12.91
N THR A 47 -4.89 -4.09 13.59
CA THR A 47 -4.82 -4.33 15.04
C THR A 47 -4.77 -5.82 15.36
N GLY A 48 -3.79 -6.22 16.16
CA GLY A 48 -3.51 -7.60 16.56
C GLY A 48 -4.55 -8.22 17.52
N PRO A 49 -4.47 -9.55 17.72
CA PRO A 49 -3.33 -10.40 17.38
C PRO A 49 -3.38 -11.05 15.99
N GLY A 50 -2.19 -11.33 15.42
CA GLY A 50 -2.09 -12.16 14.20
C GLY A 50 -0.88 -11.84 13.31
N ARG A 51 -0.83 -12.47 12.14
CA ARG A 51 0.21 -12.23 11.14
C ARG A 51 -0.26 -11.21 10.11
N VAL A 52 0.64 -10.30 9.75
CA VAL A 52 0.50 -9.37 8.63
C VAL A 52 1.65 -9.64 7.66
N LEU A 53 1.34 -9.75 6.38
CA LEU A 53 2.29 -9.89 5.29
C LEU A 53 2.31 -8.60 4.49
N ILE A 54 3.49 -8.02 4.38
CA ILE A 54 3.74 -6.81 3.59
C ILE A 54 4.80 -7.10 2.52
N GLN A 55 4.75 -6.33 1.44
CA GLN A 55 5.81 -6.29 0.44
C GLN A 55 6.65 -5.03 0.63
N THR A 56 7.95 -5.13 0.35
CA THR A 56 8.90 -4.01 0.46
C THR A 56 9.00 -3.18 -0.81
N ARG A 57 8.42 -3.66 -1.91
CA ARG A 57 8.41 -3.00 -3.21
C ARG A 57 6.97 -2.72 -3.62
N SER A 58 6.71 -1.47 -4.00
CA SER A 58 5.46 -1.08 -4.64
C SER A 58 5.51 -1.43 -6.13
N THR A 59 4.47 -2.11 -6.61
CA THR A 59 4.29 -2.40 -8.03
C THR A 59 4.13 -1.11 -8.81
N ASP A 60 3.38 -0.13 -8.29
CA ASP A 60 3.18 1.16 -8.94
C ASP A 60 4.47 1.96 -9.05
N ALA A 61 5.28 2.00 -7.98
CA ALA A 61 6.59 2.64 -8.02
C ALA A 61 7.51 1.96 -9.04
N PHE A 62 7.46 0.64 -9.13
CA PHE A 62 8.21 -0.12 -10.12
C PHE A 62 7.76 0.18 -11.56
N LEU A 63 6.45 0.17 -11.82
CA LEU A 63 5.88 0.50 -13.13
C LEU A 63 6.17 1.95 -13.52
N ALA A 64 6.01 2.90 -12.60
CA ALA A 64 6.35 4.31 -12.82
C ALA A 64 7.83 4.49 -13.18
N TRP A 65 8.72 3.71 -12.56
CA TRP A 65 10.14 3.69 -12.92
C TRP A 65 10.41 3.00 -14.27
N LEU A 66 9.70 1.91 -14.58
CA LEU A 66 9.95 1.07 -15.76
C LEU A 66 9.39 1.67 -17.04
N ILE A 67 8.13 2.13 -17.03
CA ILE A 67 7.38 2.58 -18.22
C ILE A 67 8.15 3.61 -19.06
N PRO A 68 8.78 4.66 -18.49
CA PRO A 68 9.53 5.64 -19.27
C PRO A 68 10.76 5.07 -19.99
N LYS A 69 11.23 3.89 -19.58
CA LYS A 69 12.39 3.20 -20.16
C LYS A 69 12.01 2.14 -21.21
N LEU A 70 10.72 1.83 -21.36
CA LEU A 70 10.28 0.85 -22.34
C LEU A 70 10.49 1.40 -23.77
N PRO A 71 10.92 0.56 -24.74
CA PRO A 71 11.04 0.98 -26.13
C PRO A 71 9.69 1.49 -26.63
N LYS A 72 9.69 2.68 -27.23
CA LYS A 72 8.51 3.18 -27.93
C LYS A 72 8.45 2.48 -29.28
N GLN A 73 7.37 1.76 -29.53
CA GLN A 73 7.14 1.15 -30.84
C GLN A 73 7.09 2.30 -31.87
N SER A 74 8.09 2.35 -32.76
CA SER A 74 8.08 3.30 -33.88
C SER A 74 7.10 2.75 -34.92
N SER A 75 5.99 3.46 -35.13
CA SER A 75 5.08 3.18 -36.22
C SER A 75 5.75 3.59 -37.54
N ASN A 76 5.96 2.62 -38.43
CA ASN A 76 6.23 2.86 -39.85
C ASN A 76 4.93 3.24 -40.57
#